data_AF-A0A9K3MVF3-F1
#
_entry.id   AF-A0A9K3MVF3-F1
#
_cell.length_a   1.000
_cell.length_b   1.000
_cell.length_c   1.000
_cell.angle_alpha   90.00
_cell.angle_beta   90.00
_cell.angle_gamma   90.00
#
_symmetry.space_group_name_H-M   'P 1'
#
loop_
_entity.id
_entity.type
_entity.pdbx_description
1 polymer ?
#
loop_
_entity_poly.entity_id
_entity_poly.type
_entity_poly.pdbx_seq_one_letter_code
_entity_poly.pdbx_strand_id
1 'polypeptide(L)'
;MAEEHHEDVAGEEGLVPLLMWDLGLFEQIVRSFRFPPEWDAMYPGQNQTAADAPPGYITLFEDFFHQGNFQLPATNFMAHVLQFYGFHISQMSPPGMVRVRYFEFLCRYHGIEPTVERFRVFYQLIRNMGFFTLSAVEELRRRYC
;
A
#
# COMPACT_ATOMS: atom_id res chain seq x y z
N MET A 1 48.68 -22.55 27.59
CA MET A 1 47.51 -23.24 28.19
C MET A 1 46.56 -22.12 28.61
N ALA A 2 45.47 -21.78 27.93
CA ALA A 2 44.77 -22.31 26.77
C ALA A 2 44.03 -21.10 26.14
N GLU A 3 44.18 -20.92 24.83
CA GLU A 3 43.08 -20.86 23.85
C GLU A 3 42.43 -19.49 23.70
N GLU A 4 43.00 -18.71 22.77
CA GLU A 4 42.31 -17.66 22.03
C GLU A 4 41.24 -18.34 21.15
N HIS A 5 39.97 -18.05 21.40
CA HIS A 5 38.88 -18.44 20.50
C HIS A 5 38.84 -17.43 19.34
N HIS A 6 39.52 -17.79 18.26
CA HIS A 6 39.31 -17.23 16.94
C HIS A 6 37.92 -17.67 16.45
N GLU A 7 36.94 -16.77 16.51
CA GLU A 7 35.69 -16.94 15.75
C GLU A 7 35.80 -16.09 14.48
N ASP A 8 36.46 -16.68 13.49
CA ASP A 8 36.32 -16.29 12.09
C ASP A 8 34.89 -16.65 11.66
N VAL A 9 33.94 -15.74 11.91
CA VAL A 9 32.61 -15.81 11.29
C VAL A 9 32.70 -15.08 9.96
N ALA A 10 33.30 -15.75 8.97
CA ALA A 10 33.03 -15.49 7.57
C ALA A 10 31.59 -15.94 7.29
N GLY A 11 30.63 -15.15 7.78
CA GLY A 11 29.26 -15.20 7.30
C GLY A 11 29.24 -14.50 5.97
N GLU A 12 29.14 -15.26 4.88
CA GLU A 12 28.53 -14.73 3.66
C GLU A 12 27.11 -14.30 4.05
N GLU A 13 26.97 -13.04 4.49
CA GLU A 13 25.71 -12.34 4.54
C GLU A 13 25.20 -12.33 3.10
N GLY A 14 24.42 -13.36 2.77
CA GLY A 14 23.83 -13.55 1.46
C GLY A 14 23.21 -12.23 1.05
N LEU A 15 23.78 -11.63 -0.01
CA LEU A 15 23.33 -10.35 -0.55
C LEU A 15 21.81 -10.40 -0.62
N VAL A 16 21.15 -9.51 0.11
CA VAL A 16 19.70 -9.30 -0.04
C VAL A 16 19.47 -9.15 -1.54
N PRO A 17 18.59 -9.97 -2.16
CA PRO A 17 18.41 -9.94 -3.59
C PRO A 17 18.16 -8.49 -4.01
N LEU A 18 18.99 -7.98 -4.93
CA LEU A 18 18.73 -6.70 -5.55
C LEU A 18 17.37 -6.82 -6.22
N LEU A 19 16.36 -6.16 -5.65
CA LEU A 19 15.04 -6.06 -6.26
C LEU A 19 15.22 -5.23 -7.53
N MET A 20 15.37 -5.94 -8.65
CA MET A 20 15.42 -5.33 -9.97
C MET A 20 14.02 -5.13 -10.51
N TRP A 21 13.84 -4.06 -11.27
CA TRP A 21 12.62 -3.84 -12.03
C TRP A 21 12.46 -4.97 -13.07
N ASP A 22 11.26 -5.52 -13.15
CA ASP A 22 10.88 -6.56 -14.11
C ASP A 22 9.92 -5.96 -15.15
N LEU A 23 10.39 -5.82 -16.39
CA LEU A 23 9.62 -5.26 -17.49
C LEU A 23 8.42 -6.16 -17.85
N GLY A 24 8.58 -7.49 -17.81
CA GLY A 24 7.49 -8.41 -18.11
C GLY A 24 6.38 -8.33 -17.08
N LEU A 25 6.75 -8.18 -15.81
CA LEU A 25 5.81 -7.95 -14.71
C LEU A 25 5.06 -6.63 -14.86
N PHE A 26 5.78 -5.54 -15.19
CA PHE A 26 5.18 -4.25 -15.47
C PHE A 26 4.15 -4.32 -16.60
N GLU A 27 4.51 -4.91 -17.75
CA GLU A 27 3.61 -5.09 -18.90
C GLU A 27 2.40 -5.95 -18.52
N GLN A 28 2.62 -7.00 -17.71
CA GLN A 28 1.54 -7.84 -17.21
C GLN A 28 0.57 -7.06 -16.32
N ILE A 29 1.03 -6.22 -15.40
CA ILE A 29 0.17 -5.39 -14.53
C ILE A 29 -0.64 -4.40 -15.38
N VAL A 30 0.02 -3.64 -16.25
CA VAL A 30 -0.64 -2.66 -17.15
C VAL A 30 -1.77 -3.33 -17.94
N ARG A 31 -1.50 -4.52 -18.50
CA ARG A 31 -2.49 -5.29 -19.26
C ARG A 31 -3.60 -5.87 -18.37
N SER A 32 -3.25 -6.48 -17.24
CA SER A 32 -4.19 -7.23 -16.40
C SER A 32 -5.17 -6.30 -15.68
N PHE A 33 -4.69 -5.14 -15.23
CA PHE A 33 -5.50 -4.10 -14.61
C PHE A 33 -6.06 -3.08 -15.61
N ARG A 34 -5.83 -3.30 -16.91
CA ARG A 34 -6.39 -2.52 -18.03
C ARG A 34 -6.15 -1.02 -17.86
N PHE A 35 -4.91 -0.64 -17.63
CA PHE A 35 -4.58 0.78 -17.51
C PHE A 35 -4.92 1.49 -18.82
N PRO A 36 -5.67 2.60 -18.76
CA PRO A 36 -5.94 3.42 -19.93
C PRO A 36 -4.62 3.95 -20.52
N PRO A 37 -4.41 3.88 -21.85
CA PRO A 37 -3.20 4.39 -22.49
C PRO A 37 -2.91 5.86 -22.19
N GLU A 38 -3.95 6.66 -21.97
CA GLU A 38 -3.84 8.08 -21.62
C GLU A 38 -3.20 8.35 -20.25
N TRP A 39 -3.06 7.33 -19.39
CA TRP A 39 -2.32 7.47 -18.12
C TRP A 39 -0.81 7.39 -18.29
N ASP A 40 -0.33 6.99 -19.47
CA ASP A 40 1.10 6.93 -19.81
C ASP A 40 1.93 6.24 -18.72
N ALA A 41 1.50 5.04 -18.32
CA ALA A 41 2.15 4.29 -17.25
C ALA A 41 3.64 4.09 -17.59
N MET A 42 4.52 4.52 -16.68
CA MET A 42 5.95 4.52 -16.92
C MET A 42 6.65 3.38 -16.20
N TYR A 43 7.49 2.66 -16.94
CA TYR A 43 8.44 1.73 -16.37
C TYR A 43 9.61 2.49 -15.73
N PRO A 44 9.98 2.20 -14.47
CA PRO A 44 11.12 2.85 -13.83
C PRO A 44 12.42 2.63 -14.59
N GLY A 45 13.17 3.71 -14.81
CA GLY A 45 14.49 3.67 -15.44
C GLY A 45 15.54 2.99 -14.56
N GLN A 46 16.68 2.67 -15.17
CA GLN A 46 17.81 2.07 -14.45
C GLN A 46 18.26 3.00 -13.30
N ASN A 47 18.40 2.44 -12.10
CA ASN A 47 18.74 3.15 -10.86
C ASN A 47 17.70 4.14 -10.33
N GLN A 48 16.51 4.25 -10.94
CA GLN A 48 15.41 4.98 -10.32
C GLN A 48 14.82 4.17 -9.16
N THR A 49 14.38 4.86 -8.13
CA THR A 49 13.71 4.33 -6.94
C THR A 49 12.25 4.78 -6.92
N ALA A 50 11.48 4.25 -5.98
CA ALA A 50 10.10 4.68 -5.77
C ALA A 50 9.94 6.17 -5.42
N ALA A 51 11.01 6.84 -5.01
CA ALA A 51 11.03 8.27 -4.70
C ALA A 51 11.24 9.17 -5.94
N ASP A 52 11.63 8.59 -7.08
CA ASP A 52 12.01 9.33 -8.29
C ASP A 52 10.85 9.48 -9.30
N ALA A 53 9.61 9.38 -8.83
CA ALA A 53 8.43 9.59 -9.66
C ALA A 53 8.41 11.00 -10.26
N PRO A 54 8.22 11.15 -11.59
CA PRO A 54 8.16 12.48 -12.21
C PRO A 54 6.95 13.30 -11.73
N PRO A 55 7.00 14.64 -11.83
CA PRO A 55 5.86 15.49 -11.50
C PRO A 55 4.60 15.07 -12.25
N GLY A 56 3.49 14.90 -11.52
CA GLY A 56 2.21 14.42 -12.09
C GLY A 56 2.02 12.90 -12.04
N TYR A 57 3.04 12.15 -11.65
CA TYR A 57 2.98 10.69 -11.50
C TYR A 57 3.00 10.27 -10.04
N ILE A 58 2.55 9.05 -9.78
CA ILE A 58 2.59 8.39 -8.48
C ILE A 58 3.22 7.01 -8.61
N THR A 59 4.11 6.65 -7.70
CA THR A 59 4.63 5.29 -7.62
C THR A 59 3.61 4.38 -6.95
N LEU A 60 3.26 3.28 -7.63
CA LEU A 60 2.44 2.22 -7.08
C LEU A 60 3.23 0.92 -7.12
N PHE A 61 3.22 0.18 -6.01
CA PHE A 61 3.80 -1.15 -5.96
C PHE A 61 2.77 -2.18 -6.44
N GLU A 62 3.25 -3.26 -7.05
CA GLU A 62 2.42 -4.37 -7.49
C GLU A 62 1.51 -4.90 -6.37
N ASP A 63 2.03 -4.96 -5.14
CA ASP A 63 1.29 -5.43 -3.97
C ASP A 63 0.02 -4.62 -3.68
N PHE A 64 -0.08 -3.38 -4.14
CA PHE A 64 -1.30 -2.60 -3.97
C PHE A 64 -2.47 -3.22 -4.72
N PHE A 65 -2.20 -3.74 -5.91
CA PHE A 65 -3.21 -4.36 -6.74
C PHE A 65 -3.54 -5.77 -6.26
N HIS A 66 -2.51 -6.58 -5.96
CA HIS A 66 -2.69 -7.98 -5.59
C HIS A 66 -3.12 -8.18 -4.14
N GLN A 67 -2.53 -7.43 -3.20
CA GLN A 67 -2.78 -7.59 -1.76
C GLN A 67 -3.70 -6.50 -1.21
N GLY A 68 -3.55 -5.27 -1.71
CA GLY A 68 -4.31 -4.11 -1.22
C GLY A 68 -5.72 -3.98 -1.78
N ASN A 69 -6.07 -4.77 -2.81
CA ASN A 69 -7.28 -4.61 -3.62
C ASN A 69 -7.47 -3.16 -4.09
N PHE A 70 -6.36 -2.47 -4.36
CA PHE A 70 -6.36 -1.12 -4.87
C PHE A 70 -6.78 -1.16 -6.33
N GLN A 71 -7.85 -0.45 -6.65
CA GLN A 71 -8.40 -0.38 -8.00
C GLN A 71 -8.22 1.02 -8.54
N LEU A 72 -7.79 1.09 -9.80
CA LEU A 72 -7.69 2.32 -10.54
C LEU A 72 -8.88 2.47 -11.51
N PRO A 73 -9.38 3.70 -11.75
CA PRO A 73 -8.99 4.94 -11.06
C PRO A 73 -9.35 4.88 -9.57
N ALA A 74 -8.49 5.46 -8.73
CA ALA A 74 -8.74 5.52 -7.30
C ALA A 74 -10.05 6.26 -7.04
N THR A 75 -10.82 5.81 -6.06
CA THR A 75 -12.09 6.46 -5.75
C THR A 75 -11.87 7.77 -5.01
N ASN A 76 -12.80 8.73 -5.19
CA ASN A 76 -12.76 9.99 -4.45
C ASN A 76 -12.71 9.76 -2.93
N PHE A 77 -13.40 8.71 -2.44
CA PHE A 77 -13.36 8.37 -1.02
C PHE A 77 -11.96 7.94 -0.55
N MET A 78 -11.24 7.11 -1.32
CA MET A 78 -9.84 6.78 -1.03
C MET A 78 -8.98 8.06 -0.97
N ALA A 79 -9.13 8.96 -1.95
CA ALA A 79 -8.42 10.23 -1.97
C ALA A 79 -8.74 11.09 -0.74
N HIS A 80 -10.01 11.19 -0.35
CA HIS A 80 -10.42 11.92 0.86
C HIS A 80 -9.83 11.32 2.14
N VAL A 81 -9.72 10.00 2.25
CA VAL A 81 -9.07 9.33 3.40
C VAL A 81 -7.59 9.69 3.47
N LEU A 82 -6.86 9.57 2.35
CA LEU A 82 -5.44 9.91 2.27
C LEU A 82 -5.20 11.40 2.60
N GLN A 83 -6.02 12.29 2.04
CA GLN A 83 -5.96 13.73 2.29
C GLN A 83 -6.25 14.07 3.75
N PHE A 84 -7.29 13.47 4.35
CA PHE A 84 -7.67 13.75 5.74
C PHE A 84 -6.58 13.34 6.73
N TYR A 85 -5.95 12.17 6.53
CA TYR A 85 -4.90 11.69 7.42
C TYR A 85 -3.49 12.18 7.06
N GLY A 86 -3.33 12.82 5.89
CA GLY A 86 -2.09 13.48 5.49
C GLY A 86 -0.93 12.53 5.20
N PHE A 87 -1.19 11.34 4.64
CA PHE A 87 -0.14 10.40 4.23
C PHE A 87 -0.28 9.97 2.77
N HIS A 88 0.85 9.66 2.15
CA HIS A 88 0.91 9.16 0.78
C HIS A 88 0.46 7.69 0.74
N ILE A 89 -0.20 7.25 -0.34
CA ILE A 89 -0.70 5.85 -0.46
C ILE A 89 0.39 4.80 -0.23
N SER A 90 1.66 5.13 -0.55
CA SER A 90 2.80 4.24 -0.30
C SER A 90 3.13 3.98 1.17
N GLN A 91 2.64 4.82 2.06
CA GLN A 91 2.77 4.65 3.50
C GLN A 91 1.63 3.83 4.09
N MET A 92 0.64 3.43 3.28
CA MET A 92 -0.51 2.65 3.71
C MET A 92 -0.23 1.15 3.60
N SER A 93 -0.56 0.41 4.64
CA SER A 93 -0.52 -1.05 4.60
C SER A 93 -1.64 -1.63 3.71
N PRO A 94 -1.42 -2.78 3.04
CA PRO A 94 -2.47 -3.45 2.26
C PRO A 94 -3.77 -3.73 3.02
N PRO A 95 -3.76 -4.20 4.30
CA PRO A 95 -4.98 -4.35 5.08
C PRO A 95 -5.73 -3.04 5.31
N GLY A 96 -5.01 -1.92 5.40
CA GLY A 96 -5.61 -0.59 5.48
C GLY A 96 -6.39 -0.27 4.21
N MET A 97 -5.79 -0.50 3.03
CA MET A 97 -6.43 -0.26 1.73
C MET A 97 -7.72 -1.09 1.59
N VAL A 98 -7.67 -2.38 1.94
CA VAL A 98 -8.82 -3.28 1.91
C VAL A 98 -9.96 -2.77 2.80
N ARG A 99 -9.66 -2.24 3.98
CA ARG A 99 -10.70 -1.69 4.89
C ARG A 99 -11.37 -0.43 4.35
N VAL A 100 -10.61 0.48 3.73
CA VAL A 100 -11.18 1.66 3.05
C VAL A 100 -12.13 1.20 1.95
N ARG A 101 -11.67 0.27 1.10
CA ARG A 101 -12.47 -0.25 -0.01
C ARG A 101 -13.74 -0.97 0.46
N TYR A 102 -13.62 -1.79 1.49
CA TYR A 102 -14.73 -2.54 2.06
C TYR A 102 -15.79 -1.61 2.67
N PHE A 103 -15.36 -0.61 3.44
CA PHE A 103 -16.27 0.40 3.96
C PHE A 103 -17.02 1.14 2.86
N GLU A 104 -16.29 1.58 1.83
CA GLU A 104 -16.86 2.28 0.68
C GLU A 104 -17.92 1.43 -0.04
N PHE A 105 -17.60 0.15 -0.26
CA PHE A 105 -18.51 -0.82 -0.87
C PHE A 105 -19.80 -0.97 -0.05
N LEU A 106 -19.68 -1.15 1.28
CA LEU A 106 -20.83 -1.28 2.16
C LEU A 106 -21.71 -0.04 2.15
N CYS A 107 -21.11 1.15 2.23
CA CYS A 107 -21.86 2.41 2.15
C CYS A 107 -22.67 2.48 0.85
N ARG A 108 -22.02 2.25 -0.31
CA ARG A 108 -22.70 2.30 -1.61
C ARG A 108 -23.77 1.24 -1.77
N TYR A 109 -23.55 0.02 -1.29
CA TYR A 109 -24.53 -1.06 -1.32
C TYR A 109 -25.82 -0.66 -0.58
N HIS A 110 -25.71 0.11 0.51
CA HIS A 110 -26.83 0.61 1.28
C HIS A 110 -27.35 1.99 0.84
N GLY A 111 -26.85 2.55 -0.28
CA GLY A 111 -27.24 3.90 -0.74
C GLY A 111 -26.78 5.04 0.19
N ILE A 112 -25.75 4.80 0.99
CA ILE A 112 -25.14 5.77 1.91
C ILE A 112 -23.88 6.34 1.27
N GLU A 113 -23.72 7.66 1.32
CA GLU A 113 -22.48 8.29 0.84
C GLU A 113 -21.32 7.95 1.79
N PRO A 114 -20.21 7.36 1.29
CA PRO A 114 -19.03 7.14 2.12
C PRO A 114 -18.32 8.47 2.41
N THR A 115 -18.22 8.84 3.69
CA THR A 115 -17.47 10.04 4.11
C THR A 115 -16.44 9.68 5.17
N VAL A 116 -15.41 10.51 5.30
CA VAL A 116 -14.32 10.27 6.26
C VAL A 116 -14.85 10.37 7.70
N GLU A 117 -15.85 11.21 7.96
CA GLU A 117 -16.50 11.35 9.27
C GLU A 117 -17.22 10.07 9.69
N ARG A 118 -17.85 9.36 8.75
CA ARG A 118 -18.48 8.06 9.01
C ARG A 118 -17.42 6.99 9.17
N PHE A 119 -16.40 7.01 8.32
CA PHE A 119 -15.31 6.05 8.33
C PHE A 119 -14.60 6.01 9.70
N ARG A 120 -14.26 7.18 10.25
CA ARG A 120 -13.53 7.29 11.53
C ARG A 120 -14.32 6.84 12.76
N VAL A 121 -15.64 6.67 12.64
CA VAL A 121 -16.44 6.07 13.71
C VAL A 121 -16.08 4.59 13.85
N PHE A 122 -15.85 3.90 12.72
CA PHE A 122 -15.56 2.47 12.70
C PHE A 122 -14.08 2.16 12.76
N TYR A 123 -13.22 3.05 12.25
CA TYR A 123 -11.79 2.80 12.12
C TYR A 123 -10.94 3.94 12.69
N GLN A 124 -9.82 3.57 13.30
CA GLN A 124 -8.78 4.50 13.74
C GLN A 124 -7.49 4.28 12.96
N LEU A 125 -6.82 5.39 12.66
CA LEU A 125 -5.47 5.35 12.09
C LEU A 125 -4.49 4.92 13.17
N ILE A 126 -3.72 3.88 12.88
CA ILE A 126 -2.61 3.43 13.71
C ILE A 126 -1.35 3.31 12.85
N ARG A 127 -0.19 3.46 13.48
CA ARG A 127 1.10 3.22 12.83
C ARG A 127 1.68 1.90 13.35
N ASN A 128 1.97 0.98 12.46
CA ASN A 128 2.53 -0.33 12.80
C ASN A 128 3.70 -0.63 11.86
N MET A 129 4.86 -0.99 12.41
CA MET A 129 6.08 -1.32 11.65
C MET A 129 6.43 -0.28 10.57
N GLY A 130 6.25 1.01 10.87
CA GLY A 130 6.55 2.09 9.94
C GLY A 130 5.43 2.46 8.95
N PHE A 131 4.41 1.62 8.79
CA PHE A 131 3.26 1.87 7.91
C PHE A 131 2.02 2.33 8.67
N PHE A 132 1.16 3.08 7.98
CA PHE A 132 -0.17 3.42 8.43
C PHE A 132 -1.18 2.31 8.11
N THR A 133 -2.00 1.95 9.10
CA THR A 133 -3.12 1.02 8.90
C THR A 133 -4.36 1.52 9.64
N LEU A 134 -5.51 0.97 9.26
CA LEU A 134 -6.80 1.36 9.81
C LEU A 134 -7.32 0.21 10.66
N SER A 135 -7.40 0.38 11.97
CA SER A 135 -7.87 -0.65 12.90
C SER A 135 -9.31 -0.39 13.30
N ALA A 136 -10.12 -1.45 13.46
CA ALA A 136 -11.48 -1.28 13.96
C ALA A 136 -11.44 -0.72 15.40
N VAL A 137 -12.35 0.20 15.72
CA VAL A 137 -12.49 0.73 17.08
C VAL A 137 -12.92 -0.38 18.02
N GLU A 138 -12.12 -0.67 19.05
CA GLU A 138 -12.35 -1.80 19.97
C GLU A 138 -13.73 -1.76 20.65
N GLU A 139 -14.22 -0.57 20.97
CA GLU A 139 -15.53 -0.40 21.62
C GLU A 139 -16.68 -0.88 20.74
N LEU A 140 -16.60 -0.65 19.42
CA LEU A 140 -17.57 -1.19 18.46
C LEU A 140 -17.39 -2.69 18.26
N ARG A 141 -16.14 -3.17 18.24
CA ARG A 141 -15.84 -4.59 18.11
C ARG A 141 -16.41 -5.40 19.28
N ARG A 142 -16.30 -4.92 20.52
CA ARG A 142 -16.88 -5.59 21.70
C ARG A 142 -18.40 -5.60 21.73
N ARG A 143 -19.04 -4.66 21.03
CA ARG A 143 -20.49 -4.46 21.07
C ARG A 143 -21.24 -5.20 19.96
N TYR A 144 -20.58 -5.46 18.84
CA TYR A 144 -21.24 -5.99 17.63
C TYR A 144 -20.53 -7.21 17.02
N CYS A 145 -19.44 -7.70 17.61
CA CYS A 145 -18.74 -8.93 17.20
C CYS A 145 -18.48 -9.81 18.42
#